data_AF-A0A395RCD8-F1
#
_entry.id   AF-A0A395RCD8-F1
#
_cell.length_a   1.000
_cell.length_b   1.000
_cell.length_c   1.000
_cell.angle_alpha   90.00
_cell.angle_beta   90.00
_cell.angle_gamma   90.00
#
_symmetry.space_group_name_H-M   'P 1'
#
loop_
_entity.id
_entity.type
_entity.pdbx_description
1 polymer ?
#
loop_
_entity_poly.entity_id
_entity_poly.type
_entity_poly.pdbx_seq_one_letter_code
_entity_poly.pdbx_strand_id
1 'polypeptide(L)'
;TYAFSLTVAGTAILYLDNDLIVDNAHRQERGTSFFGSGSVEQINRVQLVADRVYKLRVEFGSAATSNLNRAGAPVFGAGGVRIGYARCSDGSLELDSAVEKAKTADQVIVCVGLGPEWESEGSDRSVYQLPGRQSELISRVAALNKNVVVVIQSGTPVSGPWDQVAAVMQTWYGGNELGHGIADIVLGRESPSGKLPLSWPCCIEDNPSFLSYRSEAGTCYYREDIYVGYRFYEKVKRKVQWPFGFGLSYASFSFGQPRVQ
;
A
#
# COMPACT_ATOMS: atom_id res chain seq x y z
N THR A 1 -4.51 -21.89 -14.20
CA THR A 1 -3.53 -20.93 -14.74
C THR A 1 -2.80 -20.21 -13.63
N TYR A 2 -1.49 -20.06 -13.77
CA TYR A 2 -0.63 -19.29 -12.88
C TYR A 2 0.05 -18.18 -13.68
N ALA A 3 0.15 -17.01 -13.08
CA ALA A 3 0.96 -15.91 -13.59
C ALA A 3 2.37 -16.05 -13.02
N PHE A 4 3.37 -16.02 -13.87
CA PHE A 4 4.78 -15.89 -13.52
C PHE A 4 5.23 -14.50 -13.90
N SER A 5 5.98 -13.83 -13.03
CA SER A 5 6.47 -12.49 -13.26
C SER A 5 7.97 -12.37 -13.04
N LEU A 6 8.57 -11.43 -13.76
CA LEU A 6 10.00 -11.13 -13.69
C LEU A 6 10.23 -9.63 -13.78
N THR A 7 10.94 -9.11 -12.78
CA THR A 7 11.36 -7.70 -12.69
C THR A 7 12.86 -7.65 -12.38
N VAL A 8 13.61 -6.75 -13.01
CA VAL A 8 15.08 -6.78 -12.91
C VAL A 8 15.71 -5.38 -12.96
N ALA A 9 16.74 -5.18 -12.13
CA ALA A 9 17.78 -4.16 -12.32
C ALA A 9 19.05 -4.86 -12.83
N GLY A 10 19.25 -4.87 -14.15
CA GLY A 10 20.11 -5.83 -14.85
C GLY A 10 19.37 -6.45 -16.03
N THR A 11 19.70 -7.66 -16.45
CA THR A 11 18.93 -8.42 -17.44
C THR A 11 18.48 -9.75 -16.84
N ALA A 12 17.29 -10.21 -17.19
CA ALA A 12 16.87 -11.53 -16.73
C ALA A 12 15.93 -12.24 -17.72
N ILE A 13 16.04 -13.58 -17.78
CA ILE A 13 15.14 -14.46 -18.53
C ILE A 13 14.69 -15.60 -17.60
N LEU A 14 13.38 -15.84 -17.56
CA LEU A 14 12.74 -16.88 -16.75
C LEU A 14 12.32 -18.05 -17.63
N TYR A 15 12.68 -19.26 -17.20
CA TYR A 15 12.33 -20.51 -17.86
C TYR A 15 11.59 -21.45 -16.90
N LEU A 16 10.68 -22.26 -17.46
CA LEU A 16 9.99 -23.35 -16.79
C LEU A 16 10.18 -24.63 -17.62
N ASP A 17 10.80 -25.67 -17.07
CA ASP A 17 11.17 -26.91 -17.79
C ASP A 17 11.98 -26.66 -19.09
N ASN A 18 12.79 -25.60 -19.08
CA ASN A 18 13.58 -25.06 -20.21
C ASN A 18 12.79 -24.28 -21.27
N ASP A 19 11.46 -24.21 -21.18
CA ASP A 19 10.67 -23.30 -22.00
C ASP A 19 10.83 -21.88 -21.49
N LEU A 20 11.16 -20.95 -22.37
CA LEU A 20 11.21 -19.52 -22.03
C LEU A 20 9.78 -19.06 -21.72
N ILE A 21 9.57 -18.52 -20.53
CA ILE A 21 8.26 -18.01 -20.11
C ILE A 21 8.23 -16.49 -19.98
N VAL A 22 9.30 -15.84 -19.52
CA VAL A 22 9.35 -14.37 -19.44
C VAL A 22 10.74 -13.88 -19.86
N ASP A 23 10.79 -12.94 -20.80
CA ASP A 23 12.00 -12.25 -21.24
C ASP A 23 11.98 -10.80 -20.76
N ASN A 24 12.86 -10.48 -19.81
CA ASN A 24 13.12 -9.12 -19.35
C ASN A 24 14.62 -8.78 -19.55
N ALA A 25 15.18 -9.23 -20.67
CA ALA A 25 16.56 -8.99 -21.08
C ALA A 25 16.67 -8.22 -22.40
N HIS A 26 15.86 -8.57 -23.40
CA HIS A 26 16.02 -8.03 -24.77
C HIS A 26 15.17 -6.79 -25.06
N ARG A 27 13.96 -6.71 -24.49
CA ARG A 27 13.03 -5.58 -24.66
C ARG A 27 12.63 -5.01 -23.32
N GLN A 28 13.59 -4.34 -22.68
CA GLN A 28 13.37 -3.76 -21.36
C GLN A 28 12.65 -2.41 -21.47
N GLU A 29 11.64 -2.24 -20.63
CA GLU A 29 11.02 -0.94 -20.36
C GLU A 29 11.33 -0.54 -18.92
N ARG A 30 11.70 0.72 -18.71
CA ARG A 30 12.01 1.24 -17.37
C ARG A 30 10.73 1.30 -16.53
N GLY A 31 10.80 0.79 -15.30
CA GLY A 31 9.72 0.86 -14.32
C GLY A 31 10.12 1.61 -13.05
N THR A 32 9.31 1.46 -12.01
CA THR A 32 9.55 2.02 -10.67
C THR A 32 10.31 1.06 -9.74
N SER A 33 10.55 -0.18 -10.19
CA SER A 33 11.24 -1.21 -9.40
C SER A 33 12.70 -0.82 -9.08
N PHE A 34 13.23 -1.37 -7.98
CA PHE A 34 14.60 -1.11 -7.53
C PHE A 34 14.91 0.40 -7.47
N PHE A 35 14.07 1.15 -6.75
CA PHE A 35 14.21 2.61 -6.59
C PHE A 35 14.20 3.36 -7.94
N GLY A 36 13.39 2.89 -8.90
CA GLY A 36 13.29 3.46 -10.24
C GLY A 36 14.46 3.18 -11.19
N SER A 37 15.37 2.27 -10.82
CA SER A 37 16.51 1.84 -11.65
C SER A 37 16.24 0.55 -12.46
N GLY A 38 15.18 -0.19 -12.10
CA GLY A 38 14.83 -1.46 -12.73
C GLY A 38 13.77 -1.35 -13.83
N SER A 39 13.41 -2.51 -14.36
CA SER A 39 12.38 -2.65 -15.40
C SER A 39 10.96 -2.64 -14.83
N VAL A 40 9.97 -2.51 -15.73
CA VAL A 40 8.59 -2.90 -15.43
C VAL A 40 8.50 -4.41 -15.20
N GLU A 41 7.49 -4.83 -14.45
CA GLU A 41 7.20 -6.25 -14.28
C GLU A 41 6.66 -6.84 -15.58
N GLN A 42 7.33 -7.87 -16.09
CA GLN A 42 6.87 -8.66 -17.22
C GLN A 42 6.16 -9.91 -16.71
N ILE A 43 4.98 -10.22 -17.25
CA ILE A 43 4.12 -11.31 -16.77
C ILE A 43 3.76 -12.23 -17.92
N ASN A 44 3.90 -13.54 -17.71
CA ASN A 44 3.32 -14.56 -18.59
C ASN A 44 2.46 -15.55 -17.79
N ARG A 45 1.47 -16.16 -18.45
CA ARG A 45 0.52 -17.08 -17.82
C ARG A 45 0.74 -18.50 -18.34
N VAL A 46 0.88 -19.44 -17.42
CA VAL A 46 1.13 -20.85 -17.73
C VAL A 46 0.08 -21.73 -17.04
N GLN A 47 -0.40 -22.75 -17.75
CA GLN A 47 -1.26 -23.77 -17.15
C GLN A 47 -0.39 -24.83 -16.46
N LEU A 48 -0.48 -24.91 -15.14
CA LEU A 48 0.19 -25.93 -14.36
C LEU A 48 -0.75 -27.12 -14.10
N VAL A 49 -0.16 -28.29 -13.89
CA VAL A 49 -0.82 -29.53 -13.51
C VAL A 49 -0.54 -29.78 -12.03
N ALA A 50 -1.58 -30.11 -11.27
CA ALA A 50 -1.44 -30.47 -9.86
C ALA A 50 -0.45 -31.63 -9.70
N ASP A 51 0.33 -31.61 -8.61
CA ASP A 51 1.29 -32.66 -8.23
C ASP A 51 2.43 -32.93 -9.23
N ARG A 52 2.56 -32.14 -10.30
CA ARG A 52 3.73 -32.16 -11.18
C ARG A 52 4.83 -31.25 -10.62
N VAL A 53 6.06 -31.76 -10.57
CA VAL A 53 7.25 -30.97 -10.28
C VAL A 53 7.71 -30.26 -11.56
N TYR A 54 7.99 -28.96 -11.45
CA TYR A 54 8.52 -28.12 -12.52
C TYR A 54 9.89 -27.56 -12.14
N LYS A 55 10.81 -27.45 -13.10
CA LYS A 55 12.12 -26.81 -12.92
C LYS A 55 12.04 -25.35 -13.30
N LEU A 56 12.11 -24.47 -12.30
CA LEU A 56 12.24 -23.03 -12.51
C LEU A 56 13.73 -22.66 -12.66
N ARG A 57 14.07 -21.92 -13.71
CA ARG A 57 15.44 -21.45 -13.96
C ARG A 57 15.43 -19.99 -14.35
N VAL A 58 16.31 -19.19 -13.74
CA VAL A 58 16.50 -17.78 -14.09
C VAL A 58 17.93 -17.57 -14.53
N GLU A 59 18.09 -16.97 -15.70
CA GLU A 59 19.36 -16.41 -16.14
C GLU A 59 19.35 -14.92 -15.77
N PHE A 60 20.32 -14.47 -14.98
CA PHE A 60 20.42 -13.10 -14.49
C PHE A 60 21.79 -12.52 -14.82
N GLY A 61 21.79 -11.35 -15.45
CA GLY A 61 22.95 -10.47 -15.57
C GLY A 61 22.79 -9.28 -14.64
N SER A 62 23.89 -8.86 -14.00
CA SER A 62 23.91 -7.75 -13.05
C SER A 62 23.51 -6.42 -13.69
N ALA A 63 23.44 -5.35 -12.89
CA ALA A 63 23.13 -4.02 -13.43
C ALA A 63 24.01 -3.62 -14.63
N ALA A 64 25.25 -4.10 -14.74
CA ALA A 64 26.13 -3.79 -15.88
C ALA A 64 25.61 -4.33 -17.23
N THR A 65 24.72 -5.32 -17.25
CA THR A 65 24.21 -5.93 -18.49
C THR A 65 22.98 -5.22 -19.06
N SER A 66 22.34 -4.33 -18.31
CA SER A 66 21.11 -3.64 -18.73
C SER A 66 21.40 -2.41 -19.59
N ASN A 67 20.60 -2.23 -20.65
CA ASN A 67 20.62 -1.03 -21.50
C ASN A 67 19.60 0.05 -21.08
N LEU A 68 18.92 -0.11 -19.94
CA LEU A 68 17.96 0.89 -19.46
C LEU A 68 18.64 2.21 -19.11
N ASN A 69 18.01 3.32 -19.47
CA ASN A 69 18.40 4.64 -19.00
C ASN A 69 18.08 4.76 -17.50
N ARG A 70 19.09 5.01 -16.67
CA ARG A 70 18.99 5.09 -15.20
C ARG A 70 19.12 6.51 -14.67
N ALA A 71 19.06 7.52 -15.54
CA ALA A 71 19.11 8.91 -15.12
C ALA A 71 18.07 9.20 -14.03
N GLY A 72 18.52 9.85 -12.96
CA GLY A 72 17.69 10.21 -11.81
C GLY A 72 17.37 9.08 -10.83
N ALA A 73 17.90 7.87 -11.00
CA ALA A 73 17.73 6.78 -10.04
C ALA A 73 19.07 6.34 -9.43
N PRO A 74 19.10 5.92 -8.15
CA PRO A 74 20.28 5.29 -7.57
C PRO A 74 20.51 3.93 -8.23
N VAL A 75 21.73 3.70 -8.72
CA VAL A 75 22.11 2.44 -9.37
C VAL A 75 23.08 1.68 -8.47
N PHE A 76 22.62 0.57 -7.92
CA PHE A 76 23.46 -0.35 -7.16
C PHE A 76 24.15 -1.31 -8.14
N GLY A 77 25.49 -1.40 -8.10
CA GLY A 77 26.28 -2.08 -9.12
C GLY A 77 25.95 -3.57 -9.34
N ALA A 78 25.52 -4.27 -8.29
CA ALA A 78 25.06 -5.66 -8.41
C ALA A 78 23.70 -5.77 -9.12
N GLY A 79 22.84 -4.76 -9.00
CA GLY A 79 21.45 -4.82 -9.44
C GLY A 79 20.63 -5.78 -8.58
N GLY A 80 19.61 -6.39 -9.19
CA GLY A 80 18.77 -7.37 -8.52
C GLY A 80 17.70 -7.94 -9.44
N VAL A 81 17.11 -9.06 -9.03
CA VAL A 81 16.03 -9.73 -9.75
C VAL A 81 14.92 -10.12 -8.78
N ARG A 82 13.67 -9.90 -9.18
CA ARG A 82 12.48 -10.34 -8.47
C ARG A 82 11.70 -11.30 -9.35
N ILE A 83 11.40 -12.48 -8.81
CA ILE A 83 10.64 -13.53 -9.46
C ILE A 83 9.33 -13.67 -8.70
N GLY A 84 8.21 -13.47 -9.39
CA GLY A 84 6.88 -13.65 -8.83
C GLY A 84 6.19 -14.88 -9.43
N TYR A 85 5.34 -15.51 -8.64
CA TYR A 85 4.34 -16.43 -9.16
C TYR A 85 3.06 -16.32 -8.34
N ALA A 86 1.92 -16.36 -9.00
CA ALA A 86 0.62 -16.29 -8.35
C ALA A 86 -0.42 -17.11 -9.12
N ARG A 87 -1.36 -17.72 -8.40
CA ARG A 87 -2.53 -18.32 -9.05
C ARG A 87 -3.34 -17.19 -9.67
N CYS A 88 -3.71 -17.32 -10.96
CA CYS A 88 -4.64 -16.37 -11.55
C CYS A 88 -6.02 -16.57 -10.92
N SER A 89 -6.62 -15.50 -10.42
CA SER A 89 -8.00 -15.44 -9.97
C SER A 89 -8.77 -14.39 -10.74
N ASP A 90 -10.09 -14.56 -10.82
CA ASP A 90 -10.98 -13.52 -11.32
C ASP A 90 -11.35 -12.62 -10.13
N GLY A 91 -10.84 -11.39 -10.15
CA GLY A 91 -11.07 -10.44 -9.07
C GLY A 91 -12.55 -10.13 -8.81
N SER A 92 -13.43 -10.27 -9.82
CA SER A 92 -14.87 -10.09 -9.62
C SER A 92 -15.49 -11.28 -8.89
N LEU A 93 -15.13 -12.51 -9.26
CA LEU A 93 -15.61 -13.71 -8.56
C LEU A 93 -15.10 -13.76 -7.10
N GLU A 94 -13.85 -13.36 -6.85
CA GLU A 94 -13.30 -13.29 -5.50
C GLU A 94 -14.00 -12.21 -4.65
N LEU A 95 -14.29 -11.05 -5.26
CA LEU A 95 -15.04 -9.98 -4.59
C LEU A 95 -16.45 -10.44 -4.23
N ASP A 96 -17.17 -11.06 -5.17
CA ASP A 96 -18.52 -11.58 -4.91
C ASP A 96 -18.50 -12.67 -3.84
N SER A 97 -17.52 -13.58 -3.88
CA SER A 97 -17.31 -14.61 -2.83
C SER A 97 -17.08 -14.01 -1.45
N ALA A 98 -16.26 -12.95 -1.33
CA ALA A 98 -16.03 -12.26 -0.07
C ALA A 98 -17.31 -11.60 0.46
N VAL A 99 -18.07 -10.96 -0.44
CA VAL A 99 -19.35 -10.30 -0.10
C VAL A 99 -20.39 -11.31 0.37
N GLU A 100 -20.52 -12.47 -0.30
CA GLU A 100 -21.46 -13.51 0.13
C GLU A 100 -21.13 -14.05 1.53
N LYS A 101 -19.84 -14.30 1.81
CA LYS A 101 -19.41 -14.77 3.14
C LYS A 101 -19.67 -13.75 4.24
N ALA A 102 -19.55 -12.46 3.92
CA ALA A 102 -19.79 -11.38 4.88
C ALA A 102 -21.27 -11.24 5.29
N LYS A 103 -22.23 -11.73 4.49
CA LYS A 103 -23.67 -11.63 4.78
C LYS A 103 -24.08 -12.39 6.04
N THR A 104 -23.49 -13.55 6.27
CA THR A 104 -23.89 -14.44 7.36
C THR A 104 -22.98 -14.34 8.59
N ALA A 105 -21.95 -13.48 8.52
CA ALA A 105 -21.02 -13.29 9.62
C ALA A 105 -21.58 -12.29 10.65
N ASP A 106 -21.45 -12.59 11.94
CA ASP A 106 -21.88 -11.66 13.00
C ASP A 106 -21.05 -10.37 13.01
N GLN A 107 -19.77 -10.48 12.69
CA GLN A 107 -18.80 -9.39 12.57
C GLN A 107 -17.87 -9.66 11.39
N VAL A 108 -17.46 -8.60 10.71
CA VAL A 108 -16.55 -8.69 9.56
C VAL A 108 -15.37 -7.75 9.78
N ILE A 109 -14.16 -8.28 9.63
CA ILE A 109 -12.92 -7.50 9.65
C ILE A 109 -12.35 -7.48 8.24
N VAL A 110 -12.24 -6.28 7.66
CA VAL A 110 -11.67 -6.08 6.33
C VAL A 110 -10.29 -5.44 6.48
N CYS A 111 -9.24 -6.20 6.17
CA CYS A 111 -7.87 -5.70 6.17
C CYS A 111 -7.54 -5.09 4.80
N VAL A 112 -7.20 -3.80 4.79
CA VAL A 112 -6.88 -3.02 3.59
C VAL A 112 -5.64 -2.19 3.82
N GLY A 113 -5.11 -1.61 2.75
CA GLY A 113 -4.07 -0.61 2.86
C GLY A 113 -3.16 -0.57 1.66
N LEU A 114 -1.92 -0.23 1.98
CA LEU A 114 -0.79 -0.12 1.06
C LEU A 114 0.22 -1.24 1.36
N GLY A 115 1.29 -1.25 0.60
CA GLY A 115 2.39 -2.19 0.78
C GLY A 115 3.70 -1.60 0.27
N PRO A 116 4.79 -2.39 0.29
CA PRO A 116 6.12 -1.91 -0.08
C PRO A 116 6.25 -1.50 -1.55
N GLU A 117 5.27 -1.83 -2.40
CA GLU A 117 5.23 -1.34 -3.78
C GLU A 117 4.58 0.04 -3.91
N TRP A 118 3.74 0.42 -2.94
CA TRP A 118 3.00 1.68 -2.92
C TRP A 118 3.72 2.73 -2.08
N GLU A 119 4.32 2.34 -0.96
CA GLU A 119 5.13 3.22 -0.12
C GLU A 119 6.54 2.67 -0.04
N SER A 120 7.45 3.28 -0.81
CA SER A 120 8.85 2.87 -0.89
C SER A 120 9.74 4.09 -1.03
N GLU A 121 10.97 3.97 -0.56
CA GLU A 121 12.05 4.84 -1.00
C GLU A 121 12.19 4.77 -2.53
N GLY A 122 12.61 5.89 -3.12
CA GLY A 122 12.89 6.02 -4.55
C GLY A 122 11.75 6.58 -5.39
N SER A 123 10.52 6.62 -4.87
CA SER A 123 9.39 7.25 -5.56
C SER A 123 8.28 7.65 -4.61
N ASP A 124 7.67 8.81 -4.86
CA ASP A 124 6.45 9.23 -4.18
C ASP A 124 5.21 8.53 -4.75
N ARG A 125 4.14 8.47 -3.95
CA ARG A 125 2.84 7.94 -4.39
C ARG A 125 2.18 8.82 -5.44
N SER A 126 1.59 8.20 -6.46
CA SER A 126 0.77 8.88 -7.47
C SER A 126 -0.72 8.96 -7.11
N VAL A 127 -1.18 8.15 -6.16
CA VAL A 127 -2.59 8.04 -5.78
C VAL A 127 -2.77 8.14 -4.27
N TYR A 128 -3.83 8.83 -3.87
CA TYR A 128 -4.23 8.98 -2.47
C TYR A 128 -5.16 7.87 -2.00
N GLN A 129 -5.92 7.29 -2.92
CA GLN A 129 -6.93 6.27 -2.66
C GLN A 129 -6.28 4.93 -2.29
N LEU A 130 -7.04 4.08 -1.59
CA LEU A 130 -6.71 2.66 -1.51
C LEU A 130 -6.56 2.06 -2.92
N PRO A 131 -5.52 1.25 -3.17
CA PRO A 131 -5.26 0.71 -4.50
C PRO A 131 -6.22 -0.42 -4.88
N GLY A 132 -6.45 -0.56 -6.18
CA GLY A 132 -7.30 -1.61 -6.74
C GLY A 132 -8.76 -1.45 -6.35
N ARG A 133 -9.41 -2.57 -6.01
CA ARG A 133 -10.85 -2.64 -5.70
C ARG A 133 -11.13 -2.70 -4.19
N GLN A 134 -10.19 -2.27 -3.37
CA GLN A 134 -10.34 -2.34 -1.90
C GLN A 134 -11.48 -1.46 -1.39
N SER A 135 -11.63 -0.24 -1.91
CA SER A 135 -12.77 0.63 -1.58
C SER A 135 -14.11 0.03 -2.00
N GLU A 136 -14.16 -0.64 -3.16
CA GLU A 136 -15.36 -1.35 -3.62
C GLU A 136 -15.71 -2.51 -2.70
N LEU A 137 -14.72 -3.31 -2.28
CA LEU A 137 -14.91 -4.39 -1.32
C LEU A 137 -15.53 -3.88 -0.02
N ILE A 138 -14.97 -2.81 0.57
CA ILE A 138 -15.49 -2.21 1.80
C ILE A 138 -16.95 -1.80 1.60
N SER A 139 -17.26 -1.02 0.56
CA SER A 139 -18.61 -0.54 0.30
C SER A 139 -19.61 -1.68 0.07
N ARG A 140 -19.24 -2.72 -0.68
CA ARG A 140 -20.11 -3.86 -0.96
C ARG A 140 -20.39 -4.68 0.30
N VAL A 141 -19.38 -4.86 1.15
CA VAL A 141 -19.52 -5.57 2.44
C VAL A 141 -20.37 -4.75 3.42
N ALA A 142 -20.09 -3.45 3.56
CA ALA A 142 -20.81 -2.52 4.45
C ALA A 142 -22.28 -2.28 4.07
N ALA A 143 -22.62 -2.46 2.79
CA ALA A 143 -23.99 -2.41 2.32
C ALA A 143 -24.86 -3.55 2.91
N LEU A 144 -24.25 -4.70 3.19
CA LEU A 144 -24.94 -5.92 3.60
C LEU A 144 -24.74 -6.28 5.08
N ASN A 145 -23.64 -5.82 5.69
CA ASN A 145 -23.33 -6.02 7.09
C ASN A 145 -23.01 -4.68 7.76
N LYS A 146 -23.64 -4.37 8.89
CA LYS A 146 -23.38 -3.13 9.64
C LYS A 146 -22.24 -3.26 10.65
N ASN A 147 -21.84 -4.48 11.01
CA ASN A 147 -20.78 -4.77 11.97
C ASN A 147 -19.43 -4.96 11.26
N VAL A 148 -19.05 -3.97 10.46
CA VAL A 148 -17.81 -4.01 9.67
C VAL A 148 -16.76 -3.15 10.34
N VAL A 149 -15.62 -3.78 10.66
CA VAL A 149 -14.41 -3.12 11.12
C VAL A 149 -13.40 -3.11 9.98
N VAL A 150 -12.85 -1.95 9.65
CA VAL A 150 -11.77 -1.83 8.66
C VAL A 150 -10.44 -1.64 9.37
N VAL A 151 -9.46 -2.48 9.04
CA VAL A 151 -8.09 -2.38 9.52
C VAL A 151 -7.21 -1.86 8.40
N ILE A 152 -6.54 -0.72 8.62
CA ILE A 152 -5.75 -0.02 7.61
C ILE A 152 -4.25 -0.16 7.92
N GLN A 153 -3.52 -0.75 6.98
CA GLN A 153 -2.05 -0.81 6.99
C GLN A 153 -1.48 0.17 5.96
N SER A 154 -1.05 1.35 6.40
CA SER A 154 -0.34 2.33 5.56
C SER A 154 0.60 3.18 6.41
N GLY A 155 1.69 3.67 5.82
CA GLY A 155 2.61 4.62 6.46
C GLY A 155 2.05 6.05 6.48
N THR A 156 1.22 6.39 5.51
CA THR A 156 0.62 7.72 5.35
C THR A 156 -0.88 7.66 5.04
N PRO A 157 -1.62 8.79 5.11
CA PRO A 157 -3.06 8.82 4.90
C PRO A 157 -3.51 8.24 3.55
N VAL A 158 -4.67 7.57 3.56
CA VAL A 158 -5.37 7.04 2.38
C VAL A 158 -6.86 7.41 2.42
N SER A 159 -7.51 7.59 1.27
CA SER A 159 -8.96 7.76 1.21
C SER A 159 -9.71 6.43 1.03
N GLY A 160 -10.94 6.41 1.52
CA GLY A 160 -11.85 5.26 1.47
C GLY A 160 -13.23 5.60 2.07
N PRO A 161 -14.19 4.68 2.00
CA PRO A 161 -15.58 4.89 2.42
C PRO A 161 -15.75 4.71 3.94
N TRP A 162 -15.00 5.49 4.72
CA TRP A 162 -14.87 5.32 6.18
C TRP A 162 -16.18 5.59 6.95
N ASP A 163 -17.09 6.34 6.36
CA ASP A 163 -18.42 6.66 6.88
C ASP A 163 -19.43 5.50 6.74
N GLN A 164 -19.09 4.48 5.95
CA GLN A 164 -19.98 3.34 5.69
C GLN A 164 -19.79 2.19 6.69
N VAL A 165 -18.74 2.22 7.51
CA VAL A 165 -18.32 1.12 8.40
C VAL A 165 -18.47 1.49 9.87
N ALA A 166 -18.58 0.48 10.74
CA ALA A 166 -18.79 0.71 12.17
C ALA A 166 -17.53 1.20 12.89
N ALA A 167 -16.35 0.73 12.45
CA ALA A 167 -15.09 1.15 13.03
C ALA A 167 -13.95 1.11 12.00
N VAL A 168 -12.95 1.98 12.23
CA VAL A 168 -11.71 2.03 11.46
C VAL A 168 -10.54 1.99 12.44
N MET A 169 -9.56 1.12 12.18
CA MET A 169 -8.35 0.98 12.98
C MET A 169 -7.12 1.18 12.09
N GLN A 170 -6.36 2.24 12.35
CA GLN A 170 -5.07 2.50 11.71
C GLN A 170 -3.96 1.75 12.44
N THR A 171 -3.24 0.87 11.74
CA THR A 171 -2.24 -0.03 12.36
C THR A 171 -0.82 0.18 11.83
N TRP A 172 -0.62 1.04 10.83
CA TRP A 172 0.69 1.29 10.22
C TRP A 172 1.36 0.01 9.70
N TYR A 173 2.68 0.01 9.61
CA TYR A 173 3.51 -1.17 9.39
C TYR A 173 4.12 -1.63 10.72
N GLY A 174 3.41 -2.49 11.44
CA GLY A 174 3.74 -2.90 12.83
C GLY A 174 4.89 -3.91 13.01
N GLY A 175 5.67 -4.21 11.97
CA GLY A 175 6.79 -5.16 12.05
C GLY A 175 6.35 -6.60 12.38
N ASN A 176 7.25 -7.37 13.01
CA ASN A 176 7.09 -8.81 13.17
C ASN A 176 5.82 -9.24 13.91
N GLU A 177 5.41 -8.47 14.93
CA GLU A 177 4.27 -8.79 15.81
C GLU A 177 2.96 -8.12 15.38
N LEU A 178 2.91 -7.54 14.16
CA LEU A 178 1.74 -6.76 13.71
C LEU A 178 0.42 -7.54 13.84
N GLY A 179 0.43 -8.84 13.53
CA GLY A 179 -0.76 -9.67 13.53
C GLY A 179 -1.30 -9.89 14.94
N HIS A 180 -0.41 -10.19 15.90
CA HIS A 180 -0.79 -10.35 17.30
C HIS A 180 -1.23 -9.04 17.91
N GLY A 181 -0.52 -7.94 17.64
CA GLY A 181 -0.91 -6.61 18.12
C GLY A 181 -2.31 -6.19 17.62
N ILE A 182 -2.63 -6.46 16.35
CA ILE A 182 -3.99 -6.24 15.82
C ILE A 182 -5.01 -7.10 16.57
N ALA A 183 -4.73 -8.38 16.77
CA ALA A 183 -5.64 -9.30 17.46
C ALA A 183 -5.87 -8.89 18.93
N ASP A 184 -4.84 -8.46 19.64
CA ASP A 184 -4.96 -8.06 21.05
C ASP A 184 -5.85 -6.83 21.22
N ILE A 185 -5.79 -5.88 20.29
CA ILE A 185 -6.72 -4.73 20.27
C ILE A 185 -8.12 -5.17 19.90
N VAL A 186 -8.30 -5.89 18.78
CA VAL A 186 -9.63 -6.32 18.29
C VAL A 186 -10.38 -7.16 19.33
N LEU A 187 -9.66 -8.02 20.06
CA LEU A 187 -10.22 -8.87 21.11
C LEU A 187 -10.36 -8.17 22.47
N GLY A 188 -9.95 -6.90 22.57
CA GLY A 188 -10.01 -6.13 23.81
C GLY A 188 -9.07 -6.62 24.92
N ARG A 189 -8.03 -7.40 24.56
CA ARG A 189 -6.96 -7.77 25.50
C ARG A 189 -6.13 -6.56 25.87
N GLU A 190 -5.96 -5.65 24.92
CA GLU A 190 -5.38 -4.33 25.11
C GLU A 190 -6.34 -3.25 24.59
N SER A 191 -6.33 -2.06 25.21
CA SER A 191 -7.07 -0.91 24.68
C SER A 191 -6.25 -0.16 23.64
N PRO A 192 -6.85 0.33 22.54
CA PRO A 192 -6.17 1.26 21.65
C PRO A 192 -5.82 2.53 22.44
N SER A 193 -4.60 3.00 22.23
CA SER A 193 -4.02 4.15 22.95
C SER A 193 -3.21 5.10 22.05
N GLY A 194 -2.97 4.71 20.79
CA GLY A 194 -2.24 5.51 19.81
C GLY A 194 -2.97 6.80 19.44
N LYS A 195 -2.19 7.85 19.14
CA LYS A 195 -2.67 9.13 18.60
C LYS A 195 -2.03 9.39 17.26
N LEU A 196 -2.79 9.92 16.30
CA LEU A 196 -2.29 10.18 14.95
C LEU A 196 -1.14 11.19 14.95
N PRO A 197 0.05 10.83 14.43
CA PRO A 197 1.14 11.78 14.25
C PRO A 197 0.98 12.62 12.97
N LEU A 198 -0.03 12.34 12.15
CA LEU A 198 -0.32 12.99 10.88
C LEU A 198 -1.77 13.51 10.86
N SER A 199 -2.00 14.63 10.16
CA SER A 199 -3.36 15.03 9.79
C SER A 199 -3.85 14.17 8.62
N TRP A 200 -5.10 13.69 8.69
CA TRP A 200 -5.70 12.85 7.65
C TRP A 200 -6.71 13.65 6.83
N PRO A 201 -6.34 14.20 5.66
CA PRO A 201 -7.23 15.07 4.90
C PRO A 201 -8.39 14.31 4.26
N CYS A 202 -9.51 14.99 4.02
CA CYS A 202 -10.69 14.39 3.38
C CYS A 202 -10.40 14.04 1.91
N CYS A 203 -9.70 14.91 1.19
CA CYS A 203 -9.19 14.66 -0.15
C CYS A 203 -7.75 15.16 -0.29
N ILE A 204 -7.05 14.78 -1.35
CA ILE A 204 -5.62 15.08 -1.50
C ILE A 204 -5.37 16.57 -1.80
N GLU A 205 -6.33 17.22 -2.46
CA GLU A 205 -6.32 18.64 -2.83
C GLU A 205 -6.38 19.56 -1.60
N ASP A 206 -6.84 19.04 -0.47
CA ASP A 206 -6.87 19.78 0.79
C ASP A 206 -5.49 19.89 1.44
N ASN A 207 -4.51 19.07 1.00
CA ASN A 207 -3.16 19.08 1.55
C ASN A 207 -2.41 20.36 1.16
N PRO A 208 -1.71 21.04 2.11
CA PRO A 208 -0.98 22.27 1.83
C PRO A 208 0.06 22.16 0.70
N SER A 209 0.67 20.99 0.52
CA SER A 209 1.69 20.79 -0.50
C SER A 209 1.14 20.31 -1.85
N PHE A 210 -0.19 20.19 -2.01
CA PHE A 210 -0.80 19.56 -3.19
C PHE A 210 -0.26 20.11 -4.54
N LEU A 211 -0.09 21.43 -4.64
CA LEU A 211 0.41 22.09 -5.86
C LEU A 211 1.94 22.10 -6.00
N SER A 212 2.69 21.72 -4.95
CA SER A 212 4.14 21.86 -4.88
C SER A 212 4.88 20.63 -4.37
N TYR A 213 4.23 19.46 -4.38
CA TYR A 213 4.78 18.18 -3.91
C TYR A 213 5.63 17.43 -4.98
N ARG A 214 6.19 18.15 -5.97
CA ARG A 214 7.03 17.54 -7.02
C ARG A 214 8.27 18.37 -7.29
N SER A 215 9.32 17.70 -7.77
CA SER A 215 10.50 18.39 -8.30
C SER A 215 10.20 18.93 -9.69
N GLU A 216 10.19 20.27 -9.82
CA GLU A 216 10.07 20.98 -11.09
C GLU A 216 11.42 21.59 -11.43
N ALA A 217 12.01 21.16 -12.55
CA ALA A 217 13.35 21.60 -12.98
C ALA A 217 14.42 21.49 -11.86
N GLY A 218 14.37 20.42 -11.07
CA GLY A 218 15.31 20.17 -9.98
C GLY A 218 15.03 20.94 -8.68
N THR A 219 13.91 21.66 -8.59
CA THR A 219 13.52 22.45 -7.41
C THR A 219 12.17 21.99 -6.85
N CYS A 220 12.01 22.00 -5.53
CA CYS A 220 10.74 21.81 -4.85
C CYS A 220 10.47 23.03 -3.96
N TYR A 221 9.35 23.73 -4.19
CA TYR A 221 9.01 24.96 -3.48
C TYR A 221 8.08 24.67 -2.31
N TYR A 222 8.53 24.93 -1.09
CA TYR A 222 7.75 24.73 0.13
C TYR A 222 6.85 25.95 0.34
N ARG A 223 5.78 26.04 -0.46
CA ARG A 223 4.88 27.22 -0.55
C ARG A 223 3.97 27.37 0.66
N GLU A 224 3.79 26.30 1.40
CA GLU A 224 3.05 26.28 2.65
C GLU A 224 3.82 26.92 3.82
N ASP A 225 5.13 27.13 3.67
CA ASP A 225 6.00 27.70 4.70
C ASP A 225 5.81 26.98 6.05
N ILE A 226 5.64 27.70 7.17
CA ILE A 226 5.39 27.12 8.49
C ILE A 226 4.02 26.42 8.63
N TYR A 227 3.12 26.56 7.65
CA TYR A 227 1.79 25.96 7.69
C TYR A 227 1.82 24.53 7.17
N VAL A 228 2.51 23.65 7.91
CA VAL A 228 2.59 22.21 7.62
C VAL A 228 1.66 21.41 8.53
N GLY A 229 0.94 20.45 7.94
CA GLY A 229 0.04 19.56 8.67
C GLY A 229 -1.08 20.32 9.38
N TYR A 230 -1.34 20.01 10.66
CA TYR A 230 -2.43 20.60 11.43
C TYR A 230 -2.40 22.14 11.47
N ARG A 231 -1.20 22.75 11.42
CA ARG A 231 -1.03 24.22 11.39
C ARG A 231 -1.75 24.84 10.19
N PHE A 232 -1.71 24.18 9.04
CA PHE A 232 -2.45 24.62 7.85
C PHE A 232 -3.95 24.52 8.07
N TYR A 233 -4.44 23.32 8.39
CA TYR A 233 -5.86 23.03 8.48
C TYR A 233 -6.55 23.90 9.54
N GLU A 234 -5.91 24.13 10.68
CA GLU A 234 -6.42 25.03 11.72
C GLU A 234 -6.43 26.49 11.25
N LYS A 235 -5.35 26.97 10.61
CA LYS A 235 -5.24 28.35 10.13
C LYS A 235 -6.33 28.70 9.12
N VAL A 236 -6.61 27.77 8.20
CA VAL A 236 -7.62 27.97 7.15
C VAL A 236 -9.00 27.43 7.53
N LYS A 237 -9.15 26.91 8.76
CA LYS A 237 -10.39 26.32 9.30
C LYS A 237 -10.98 25.22 8.39
N ARG A 238 -10.12 24.41 7.79
CA ARG A 238 -10.50 23.32 6.91
C ARG A 238 -10.65 22.02 7.71
N LYS A 239 -11.77 21.33 7.50
CA LYS A 239 -12.04 20.04 8.12
C LYS A 239 -11.11 18.97 7.53
N VAL A 240 -10.80 17.99 8.35
CA VAL A 240 -10.02 16.79 8.00
C VAL A 240 -10.81 15.56 8.44
N GLN A 241 -10.52 14.41 7.83
CA GLN A 241 -11.15 13.14 8.19
C GLN A 241 -10.84 12.77 9.64
N TRP A 242 -9.56 12.83 10.01
CA TRP A 242 -9.08 12.72 11.38
C TRP A 242 -7.96 13.72 11.64
N PRO A 243 -8.05 14.54 12.71
CA PRO A 243 -7.04 15.56 13.00
C PRO A 243 -5.77 14.96 13.63
N PHE A 244 -4.69 15.73 13.58
CA PHE A 244 -3.47 15.42 14.33
C PHE A 244 -3.78 15.23 15.81
N GLY A 245 -3.18 14.22 16.45
CA GLY A 245 -3.41 13.88 17.86
C GLY A 245 -4.72 13.15 18.13
N PHE A 246 -5.55 12.86 17.12
CA PHE A 246 -6.77 12.08 17.30
C PHE A 246 -6.47 10.59 17.55
N GLY A 247 -7.29 9.96 18.39
CA GLY A 247 -7.26 8.51 18.64
C GLY A 247 -8.22 8.15 19.77
N LEU A 248 -9.00 7.09 19.59
CA LEU A 248 -9.99 6.63 20.57
C LEU A 248 -9.39 5.60 21.53
N SER A 249 -10.15 5.27 22.56
CA SER A 249 -9.88 4.21 23.53
C SER A 249 -11.19 3.48 23.83
N TYR A 250 -11.10 2.25 24.36
CA TYR A 250 -12.26 1.56 24.92
C TYR A 250 -12.73 2.17 26.25
N ALA A 251 -11.91 3.03 26.87
CA ALA A 251 -12.26 3.79 28.06
C ALA A 251 -12.51 5.28 27.76
N SER A 252 -13.11 5.98 28.72
CA SER A 252 -13.31 7.44 28.70
C SER A 252 -12.37 8.14 29.66
N PHE A 253 -11.88 9.31 29.27
CA PHE A 253 -10.95 10.13 30.05
C PHE A 253 -11.46 11.58 30.14
N SER A 254 -11.14 12.26 31.24
CA SER A 254 -11.33 13.70 31.41
C SER A 254 -10.07 14.31 32.01
N PHE A 255 -9.75 15.54 31.62
CA PHE A 255 -8.59 16.28 32.13
C PHE A 255 -9.05 17.44 32.99
N GLY A 256 -8.36 17.65 34.11
CA GLY A 256 -8.55 18.82 34.97
C GLY A 256 -7.93 20.08 34.39
N GLN A 257 -8.08 21.19 35.12
CA GLN A 257 -7.48 22.47 34.74
C GLN A 257 -5.94 22.39 34.76
N PRO A 258 -5.25 22.71 33.65
CA PRO A 258 -3.80 22.76 33.65
C PRO A 258 -3.32 23.90 34.56
N ARG A 259 -2.21 23.68 35.27
CA ARG A 259 -1.55 24.71 36.09
C ARG A 259 -0.18 25.00 35.51
N VAL A 260 0.13 26.28 35.34
CA VAL A 260 1.46 26.74 34.97
C VAL A 260 2.17 27.12 36.27
N GLN A 261 3.33 26.51 36.52
CA GLN A 261 4.21 26.86 37.64
C GLN A 261 5.37 27.71 37.14
#